data_AF-A0A8S2SAU5-F1
#
_entry.id   AF-A0A8S2SAU5-F1
#
_cell.length_a   1.000
_cell.length_b   1.000
_cell.length_c   1.000
_cell.angle_alpha   90.00
_cell.angle_beta   90.00
_cell.angle_gamma   90.00
#
_symmetry.space_group_name_H-M   'P 1'
#
loop_
_entity.id
_entity.type
_entity.pdbx_description
1 polymer ?
#
loop_
_entity_poly.entity_id
_entity_poly.type
_entity_poly.pdbx_seq_one_letter_code
_entity_poly.pdbx_strand_id
1 'polypeptide(L)'
;EDYGGQRFTSARLKSKHAWTYGRLQTKAKLPSGRGLWPAIWMLPQAQSYGNAYWPDNGEIDLMEQVGFDPNRIVSSVHTAAFNHMKNS
;
A
#
# COMPACT_ATOMS: atom_id res chain seq x y z
N GLU A 1 23.28 -2.68 3.72
CA GLU A 1 23.62 -1.34 4.23
C GLU A 1 22.89 -1.15 5.55
N ASP A 2 23.55 -0.63 6.59
CA ASP A 2 22.89 -0.32 7.86
C ASP A 2 22.32 1.10 7.76
N TYR A 3 21.00 1.22 7.92
CA TYR A 3 20.32 2.51 8.02
C TYR A 3 19.48 2.52 9.29
N GLY A 4 19.89 3.30 10.30
CA GLY A 4 19.18 3.43 11.56
C GLY A 4 19.08 2.14 12.38
N GLY A 5 20.06 1.22 12.26
CA GLY A 5 20.08 -0.05 12.98
C GLY A 5 19.20 -1.14 12.35
N GLN A 6 18.65 -0.89 11.16
CA GLN A 6 17.81 -1.85 10.46
C GLN A 6 18.63 -2.81 9.61
N ARG A 7 18.26 -4.09 9.67
CA ARG A 7 18.91 -5.17 8.89
C ARG A 7 18.58 -5.14 7.40
N PHE A 8 17.57 -4.36 7.01
CA PHE A 8 17.07 -4.24 5.64
C PHE A 8 16.82 -2.77 5.32
N THR A 9 17.11 -2.39 4.08
CA THR A 9 16.78 -1.09 3.51
C THR A 9 15.89 -1.28 2.29
N SER A 10 15.04 -0.30 1.99
CA SER A 10 14.14 -0.29 0.83
C SER A 10 13.77 1.15 0.47
N ALA A 11 12.93 1.32 -0.54
CA ALA A 11 12.39 2.61 -0.95
C ALA A 11 10.86 2.60 -0.89
N ARG A 12 10.29 3.73 -0.45
CA ARG A 12 8.85 4.03 -0.57
C ARG A 12 8.70 5.37 -1.27
N LEU A 13 8.28 5.33 -2.54
CA LEU A 13 8.09 6.53 -3.34
C LEU A 13 6.66 7.04 -3.16
N LYS A 14 6.52 8.37 -3.03
CA LYS A 14 5.22 9.07 -2.96
C LYS A 14 5.13 10.08 -4.09
N SER A 15 4.01 10.10 -4.81
CA SER A 15 3.75 11.13 -5.81
C SER A 15 3.65 12.52 -5.16
N LYS A 16 4.09 13.56 -5.89
CA LYS A 16 3.91 14.96 -5.46
C LYS A 16 2.49 15.48 -5.67
N HIS A 17 1.73 14.80 -6.53
CA HIS A 17 0.37 15.16 -6.88
C HIS A 17 -0.61 14.12 -6.33
N ALA A 18 -1.82 14.59 -6.07
CA ALA A 18 -2.98 13.79 -5.73
C ALA A 18 -4.09 14.09 -6.73
N TRP A 19 -4.97 13.12 -6.91
CA TRP A 19 -6.08 13.20 -7.84
C TRP A 19 -7.33 12.67 -7.16
N THR A 20 -8.47 13.29 -7.47
CA THR A 20 -9.78 12.74 -7.16
C THR A 20 -10.33 12.13 -8.43
N TYR A 21 -10.58 10.82 -8.38
CA TYR A 21 -10.92 9.99 -9.55
C TYR A 21 -9.79 9.93 -10.60
N GLY A 22 -10.07 9.23 -11.70
CA GLY A 22 -9.17 9.11 -12.84
C GLY A 22 -8.75 7.66 -13.13
N ARG A 23 -7.84 7.51 -14.08
CA ARG A 23 -7.26 6.23 -14.49
C ARG A 23 -5.77 6.24 -14.19
N LEU A 24 -5.35 5.48 -13.18
CA LEU A 24 -3.95 5.22 -12.90
C LEU A 24 -3.50 3.96 -13.66
N GLN A 25 -2.35 4.02 -14.32
CA GLN A 25 -1.72 2.84 -14.92
C GLN A 25 -0.26 2.77 -14.50
N THR A 26 0.18 1.57 -14.18
CA THR A 26 1.58 1.26 -13.87
C THR A 26 2.00 0.02 -14.62
N LYS A 27 3.24 -0.03 -15.07
CA LYS A 27 3.85 -1.20 -15.69
C LYS A 27 5.13 -1.51 -14.92
N ALA A 28 5.12 -2.59 -14.17
CA ALA A 28 6.23 -3.00 -13.31
C ALA A 28 6.51 -4.50 -13.45
N LYS A 29 7.76 -4.90 -13.22
CA LYS A 29 8.14 -6.29 -12.98
C LYS A 29 8.33 -6.47 -11.48
N LEU A 30 7.62 -7.42 -10.89
CA LEU A 30 7.66 -7.63 -9.45
C LEU A 30 8.93 -8.37 -9.04
N PRO A 31 9.53 -8.01 -7.89
CA PRO A 31 10.66 -8.74 -7.36
C PRO A 31 10.22 -10.13 -6.87
N SER A 32 11.13 -11.10 -6.98
CA SER A 32 10.95 -12.46 -6.46
C SER A 32 11.83 -12.68 -5.24
N GLY A 33 11.28 -13.26 -4.19
CA GLY A 33 12.03 -13.61 -2.99
C GLY A 33 11.15 -13.65 -1.76
N ARG A 34 11.27 -14.71 -0.95
CA ARG A 34 10.53 -14.83 0.30
C ARG A 34 10.94 -13.70 1.24
N GLY A 35 9.94 -13.04 1.85
CA GLY A 35 10.14 -11.87 2.72
C GLY A 35 9.99 -10.52 2.01
N LEU A 36 9.90 -10.49 0.67
CA LEU A 36 9.56 -9.28 -0.08
C LEU A 36 8.05 -9.06 -0.10
N TRP A 37 7.64 -7.81 -0.04
CA TRP A 37 6.24 -7.39 -0.17
C TRP A 37 6.17 -6.10 -1.01
N PRO A 38 6.29 -6.20 -2.34
CA PRO A 38 6.07 -5.05 -3.22
C PRO A 38 4.60 -4.63 -3.19
N ALA A 39 4.36 -3.31 -3.17
CA ALA A 39 3.02 -2.74 -3.21
C ALA A 39 2.97 -1.52 -4.13
N ILE A 40 1.87 -1.38 -4.87
CA ILE A 40 1.47 -0.17 -5.59
C ILE A 40 0.07 0.19 -5.09
N TRP A 41 -0.02 1.32 -4.41
CA TRP A 41 -1.17 1.66 -3.60
C TRP A 41 -1.34 3.17 -3.51
N MET A 42 -2.48 3.58 -2.96
CA MET A 42 -2.86 4.98 -2.84
C MET A 42 -3.42 5.27 -1.45
N LEU A 43 -3.08 6.45 -0.93
CA LEU A 43 -3.62 7.01 0.30
C LEU A 43 -4.30 8.36 0.03
N PRO A 44 -5.28 8.75 0.86
CA PRO A 44 -5.95 10.04 0.76
C PRO A 44 -4.97 11.18 1.07
N GLN A 45 -5.13 12.32 0.41
CA GLN A 45 -4.23 13.47 0.65
C GLN A 45 -4.43 14.09 2.04
N ALA A 46 -5.66 14.08 2.55
CA ALA A 46 -6.04 14.73 3.81
C ALA A 46 -6.96 13.82 4.63
N GLN A 47 -7.04 14.11 5.93
CA GLN A 47 -8.06 13.57 6.81
C GLN A 47 -9.33 14.42 6.68
N SER A 48 -10.32 13.92 5.95
CA SER A 48 -11.63 14.55 5.75
C SER A 48 -12.76 13.84 6.49
N TYR A 49 -12.53 12.61 6.95
CA TYR A 49 -13.49 11.76 7.62
C TYR A 49 -12.93 11.21 8.93
N GLY A 50 -13.80 11.10 9.93
CA GLY A 50 -13.51 10.46 11.21
C GLY A 50 -12.40 11.14 12.03
N ASN A 51 -11.94 10.43 13.04
CA ASN A 51 -10.95 10.93 14.01
C ASN A 51 -9.55 10.37 13.77
N ALA A 52 -9.43 9.31 12.96
CA ALA A 52 -8.15 8.73 12.56
C ALA A 52 -7.89 9.02 11.07
N TYR A 53 -6.61 9.12 10.67
CA TYR A 53 -6.28 9.25 9.24
C TYR A 53 -6.63 7.96 8.48
N TRP A 54 -6.11 6.82 8.94
CA TRP A 54 -6.44 5.49 8.42
C TRP A 54 -7.13 4.67 9.52
N PRO A 55 -8.17 3.87 9.22
CA PRO A 55 -8.71 3.59 7.88
C PRO A 55 -9.84 4.53 7.48
N ASP A 56 -10.16 5.56 8.29
CA ASP A 56 -11.35 6.40 8.10
C ASP A 56 -11.38 7.09 6.73
N ASN A 57 -10.22 7.45 6.20
CA ASN A 57 -10.08 8.15 4.92
C ASN A 57 -9.69 7.22 3.75
N GLY A 58 -9.48 5.95 4.06
CA GLY A 58 -9.30 4.86 3.12
C GLY A 58 -7.87 4.62 2.63
N GLU A 59 -7.75 3.56 1.85
CA GLU A 59 -6.55 3.11 1.13
C GLU A 59 -7.01 2.24 -0.04
N ILE A 60 -6.34 2.35 -1.18
CA ILE A 60 -6.60 1.53 -2.36
C ILE A 60 -5.31 0.83 -2.75
N ASP A 61 -5.30 -0.48 -2.63
CA ASP A 61 -4.20 -1.33 -3.05
C ASP A 61 -4.46 -1.79 -4.47
N LEU A 62 -3.79 -1.13 -5.43
CA LEU A 62 -3.89 -1.50 -6.83
C LEU A 62 -3.19 -2.85 -7.08
N MET A 63 -2.09 -3.09 -6.37
CA MET A 63 -1.32 -4.32 -6.48
C MET A 63 -0.50 -4.55 -5.22
N GLU A 64 -0.71 -5.69 -4.58
CA GLU A 64 0.19 -6.27 -3.60
C GLU A 64 0.56 -7.70 -3.98
N GLN A 65 1.76 -8.12 -3.60
CA GLN A 65 2.20 -9.50 -3.70
C GLN A 65 3.02 -9.82 -2.46
N VAL A 66 2.82 -11.00 -1.87
CA VAL A 66 3.67 -11.46 -0.78
C VAL A 66 4.66 -12.49 -1.34
N GLY A 67 5.95 -12.32 -1.05
CA GLY A 67 7.02 -13.12 -1.63
C GLY A 67 6.98 -14.62 -1.32
N PHE A 68 6.12 -15.08 -0.40
CA PHE A 68 5.86 -16.51 -0.19
C PHE A 68 4.88 -17.10 -1.21
N ASP A 69 4.04 -16.28 -1.85
CA ASP A 69 3.08 -16.66 -2.90
C ASP A 69 3.25 -15.72 -4.12
N PRO A 70 4.36 -15.85 -4.87
CA PRO A 70 4.78 -14.88 -5.88
C PRO A 70 3.90 -14.85 -7.15
N ASN A 71 2.97 -15.78 -7.28
CA ASN A 71 2.07 -15.87 -8.44
C ASN A 71 0.67 -15.31 -8.15
N ARG A 72 0.46 -14.74 -6.97
CA ARG A 72 -0.80 -14.17 -6.55
C ARG A 72 -0.68 -12.66 -6.35
N ILE A 73 -1.47 -11.94 -7.13
CA ILE A 73 -1.72 -10.51 -6.92
C ILE A 73 -2.94 -10.34 -6.04
N VAL A 74 -2.83 -9.46 -5.05
CA VAL A 74 -3.93 -9.03 -4.20
C VAL A 74 -4.25 -7.58 -4.53
N SER A 75 -5.54 -7.27 -4.64
CA SER A 75 -6.04 -5.90 -4.71
C SER A 75 -7.14 -5.75 -3.67
N SER A 76 -7.07 -4.67 -2.91
CA SER A 76 -7.92 -4.41 -1.76
C SER A 76 -8.30 -2.94 -1.68
N VAL A 77 -9.38 -2.69 -0.95
CA VAL A 77 -9.74 -1.35 -0.51
C VAL A 77 -9.94 -1.42 0.98
N HIS A 78 -9.25 -0.55 1.71
CA HIS A 78 -9.45 -0.37 3.13
C HIS A 78 -10.28 0.89 3.35
N THR A 79 -11.27 0.79 4.22
CA THR A 79 -12.15 1.90 4.63
C THR A 79 -12.42 1.78 6.13
N ALA A 80 -13.03 2.81 6.73
CA ALA A 80 -13.56 2.72 8.09
C ALA A 80 -14.40 1.45 8.29
N ALA A 81 -15.20 1.08 7.28
CA ALA A 81 -16.12 -0.05 7.33
C ALA A 81 -15.41 -1.40 7.18
N PHE A 82 -14.41 -1.49 6.30
CA PHE A 82 -13.74 -2.72 5.89
C PHE A 82 -12.23 -2.54 5.93
N ASN A 83 -11.56 -3.13 6.92
CA ASN A 83 -10.10 -3.08 7.07
C ASN A 83 -9.66 -4.22 8.02
N HIS A 84 -8.35 -4.43 8.12
CA HIS A 84 -7.79 -5.56 8.87
C HIS A 84 -7.83 -5.40 10.40
N MET A 85 -8.13 -4.20 10.93
CA MET A 85 -8.23 -3.98 12.38
C MET A 85 -9.62 -4.34 12.92
N LYS A 86 -10.62 -4.48 12.05
CA LYS A 86 -11.96 -4.86 12.49
C LYS A 86 -12.00 -6.36 12.77
N ASN A 87 -12.27 -6.69 14.04
CA ASN A 87 -12.34 -8.06 14.57
C ASN A 87 -10.98 -8.80 14.65
N SER A 88 -9.87 -8.07 14.64
CA SER A 88 -8.52 -8.58 14.95
C SER A 88 -8.21 -8.53 16.44
#